data_AF-A0A962UA32-F1
#
_entry.id   AF-A0A962UA32-F1
#
_cell.length_a   1.000
_cell.length_b   1.000
_cell.length_c   1.000
_cell.angle_alpha   90.00
_cell.angle_beta   90.00
_cell.angle_gamma   90.00
#
_symmetry.space_group_name_H-M   'P 1'
#
loop_
_entity.id
_entity.type
_entity.pdbx_description
1 polymer ?
#
loop_
_entity_poly.entity_id
_entity_poly.type
_entity_poly.pdbx_seq_one_letter_code
_entity_poly.pdbx_strand_id
1 'polypeptide(L)'
;MKTAESTGAAPTPPPHGRRARAYTSLNALLRRHLRRSADGRKVVSHATIADRSEFFSRMIRQLHDLGYALTDVRHLKPKHIEALMRLWERQGLSASTLQKRFSYLTLLCGWIGKASMLRPGASYLDDPTRYQRTYAADHDHSWTAAGVDPEAKIAEIEGDDPAVARVLRLQHAFGLRLQEASLLNPARDTVNATQFRVVAGTKGGRPRIVPIETEAQRAVLAEAQDYAAQTRRSMIPLDYDLKQWLAHCYHVLARHGVTRKDGLVSHGLRHQYANDQYEAATGEPAPVRGGGPVDPATHRQAQLDVASRLGHARPGITTAYYGTPDAVGGAVARAVGPIAASAQTRRAELRVQQQLLAARLHDPIGQRANGAGAVSTHTLRQRWTVLHRLLALWADAGVPLSTPDALSEAHIAVLHRHWSARPDQNAATVRNQAQLLAQLCGWLARPDLIPLARAAGQPPIANENAPRPPCPLSEADMTERIARIRAEDPAVAVQIELVRVIGLTHRQAARLQPAASYRDGVLDVFWETPKDQVLRFRVVGERQQAVLQAALALRPEPDQAVCPAGQSLPSWLRHVYRLLREVGRIGVPGEPALAALQDPEAPTPVVLPREIWLLERAGLTIPGRRS
;
A
#
# COMPACT_ATOMS: atom_id res chain seq x y z
N MET A 1 70.87 20.85 -51.24
CA MET A 1 71.10 19.90 -50.13
C MET A 1 69.75 19.62 -49.49
N LYS A 2 69.29 18.36 -49.50
CA LYS A 2 67.98 17.91 -48.98
C LYS A 2 67.95 17.95 -47.45
N THR A 3 66.85 18.46 -46.87
CA THR A 3 66.37 18.14 -45.50
C THR A 3 64.87 18.47 -45.47
N ALA A 4 64.00 17.51 -45.75
CA ALA A 4 63.38 16.57 -44.79
C ALA A 4 62.18 17.21 -44.04
N GLU A 5 61.01 17.10 -44.67
CA GLU A 5 59.70 17.35 -44.04
C GLU A 5 59.46 16.31 -42.93
N SER A 6 59.31 16.79 -41.70
CA SER A 6 58.88 16.00 -40.56
C SER A 6 57.35 15.99 -40.52
N THR A 7 56.76 14.83 -40.80
CA THR A 7 55.35 14.54 -40.60
C THR A 7 55.05 14.53 -39.10
N GLY A 8 54.39 15.58 -38.61
CA GLY A 8 53.91 15.66 -37.24
C GLY A 8 52.88 14.56 -36.96
N ALA A 9 53.30 13.52 -36.23
CA ALA A 9 52.40 12.52 -35.69
C ALA A 9 51.43 13.19 -34.70
N ALA A 10 50.13 12.94 -34.88
CA ALA A 10 49.09 13.45 -33.99
C ALA A 10 49.35 13.04 -32.52
N PRO A 11 49.10 13.93 -31.55
CA PRO A 11 49.38 13.66 -30.14
C PRO A 11 48.59 12.44 -29.65
N THR A 12 49.29 11.47 -29.08
CA THR A 12 48.69 10.28 -28.48
C THR A 12 47.84 10.72 -27.28
N PRO A 13 46.53 10.38 -27.22
CA PRO A 13 45.69 10.75 -26.09
C PRO A 13 46.24 10.15 -24.79
N PRO A 14 46.10 10.82 -23.64
CA PRO A 14 46.66 10.37 -22.37
C PRO A 14 46.16 8.97 -22.02
N PRO A 15 47.00 8.12 -21.38
CA PRO A 15 46.63 6.74 -21.10
C PRO A 15 45.41 6.70 -20.19
N HIS A 16 44.27 6.29 -20.74
CA HIS A 16 43.05 6.03 -19.98
C HIS A 16 43.34 5.08 -18.80
N GLY A 17 42.90 5.44 -17.60
CA GLY A 17 43.00 4.56 -16.42
C GLY A 17 42.44 3.17 -16.71
N ARG A 18 42.91 2.13 -15.98
CA ARG A 18 42.59 0.71 -16.26
C ARG A 18 41.10 0.46 -16.54
N ARG A 19 40.23 1.10 -15.77
CA ARG A 19 38.77 1.03 -15.92
C ARG A 19 38.25 1.64 -17.22
N ALA A 20 38.77 2.80 -17.62
CA ALA A 20 38.40 3.44 -18.89
C ALA A 20 38.82 2.58 -20.10
N ARG A 21 39.99 1.93 -20.05
CA ARG A 21 40.37 0.94 -21.08
C ARG A 21 39.39 -0.24 -21.16
N ALA A 22 38.92 -0.75 -20.03
CA ALA A 22 37.92 -1.82 -20.01
C ALA A 22 36.59 -1.38 -20.64
N TYR A 23 36.14 -0.15 -20.38
CA TYR A 23 34.97 0.41 -21.05
C TYR A 23 35.16 0.56 -22.56
N THR A 24 36.33 1.00 -23.01
CA THR A 24 36.63 1.09 -24.45
C THR A 24 36.55 -0.29 -25.12
N SER A 25 37.14 -1.32 -24.52
CA SER A 25 37.05 -2.70 -25.03
C SER A 25 35.59 -3.22 -25.03
N LEU A 26 34.85 -2.98 -23.95
CA LEU A 26 33.43 -3.33 -23.88
C LEU A 26 32.62 -2.62 -24.97
N ASN A 27 32.79 -1.31 -25.15
CA ASN A 27 32.06 -0.53 -26.14
C ASN A 27 32.33 -0.97 -27.58
N ALA A 28 33.55 -1.42 -27.89
CA ALA A 28 33.86 -2.02 -29.18
C ALA A 28 33.03 -3.31 -29.41
N LEU A 29 32.92 -4.14 -28.37
CA LEU A 29 32.16 -5.40 -28.44
C LEU A 29 30.64 -5.16 -28.49
N LEU A 30 30.13 -4.23 -27.69
CA LEU A 30 28.71 -3.85 -27.69
C LEU A 30 28.28 -3.31 -29.06
N ARG A 31 29.09 -2.46 -29.71
CA ARG A 31 28.80 -1.97 -31.07
C ARG A 31 28.54 -3.09 -32.08
N ARG A 32 29.27 -4.20 -31.97
CA ARG A 32 29.17 -5.34 -32.88
C ARG A 32 27.98 -6.27 -32.58
N HIS A 33 27.66 -6.50 -31.31
CA HIS A 33 26.78 -7.61 -30.92
C HIS A 33 25.47 -7.19 -30.23
N LEU A 34 25.40 -6.00 -29.62
CA LEU A 34 24.35 -5.65 -28.67
C LEU A 34 22.94 -5.66 -29.27
N ARG A 35 22.83 -5.34 -30.56
CA ARG A 35 21.55 -5.27 -31.30
C ARG A 35 20.98 -6.63 -31.66
N ARG A 36 21.73 -7.73 -31.51
CA ARG A 36 21.28 -9.07 -31.93
C ARG A 36 20.68 -9.87 -30.77
N SER A 37 19.73 -10.74 -31.09
CA SER A 37 19.21 -11.77 -30.17
C SER A 37 20.30 -12.77 -29.79
N ALA A 38 20.06 -13.58 -28.76
CA ALA A 38 21.04 -14.56 -28.29
C ALA A 38 21.40 -15.60 -29.37
N ASP A 39 20.45 -15.96 -30.24
CA ASP A 39 20.64 -16.84 -31.40
C ASP A 39 21.07 -16.07 -32.67
N GLY A 40 21.24 -14.76 -32.60
CA GLY A 40 21.67 -13.91 -33.72
C GLY A 40 20.61 -13.64 -34.81
N ARG A 41 19.43 -14.27 -34.73
CA ARG A 41 18.42 -14.26 -35.79
C ARG A 41 17.58 -12.99 -35.89
N LYS A 42 17.50 -12.20 -34.81
CA LYS A 42 16.59 -11.05 -34.72
C LYS A 42 17.28 -9.83 -34.12
N VAL A 43 16.78 -8.66 -34.47
CA VAL A 43 17.12 -7.41 -33.77
C VAL A 43 16.34 -7.35 -32.47
N VAL A 44 17.02 -7.08 -31.35
CA VAL A 44 16.37 -6.93 -30.04
C VAL A 44 15.79 -5.52 -29.86
N SER A 45 14.81 -5.39 -28.96
CA SER A 45 14.18 -4.10 -28.67
C SER A 45 15.17 -3.08 -28.08
N HIS A 46 14.90 -1.79 -28.28
CA HIS A 46 15.67 -0.70 -27.67
C HIS A 46 15.79 -0.84 -26.14
N ALA A 47 14.71 -1.28 -25.46
CA ALA A 47 14.75 -1.54 -24.02
C ALA A 47 15.76 -2.65 -23.66
N THR A 48 15.84 -3.72 -24.46
CA THR A 48 16.82 -4.80 -24.26
C THR A 48 18.25 -4.32 -24.49
N ILE A 49 18.47 -3.46 -25.49
CA ILE A 49 19.76 -2.85 -25.78
C ILE A 49 20.23 -2.01 -24.59
N ALA A 50 19.36 -1.14 -24.07
CA ALA A 50 19.65 -0.28 -22.93
C ALA A 50 19.96 -1.10 -21.66
N ASP A 51 19.11 -2.08 -21.34
CA ASP A 51 19.25 -2.94 -20.16
C ASP A 51 20.54 -3.77 -20.17
N ARG A 52 20.90 -4.34 -21.33
CA ARG A 52 22.19 -5.03 -21.52
C ARG A 52 23.37 -4.07 -21.38
N SER A 53 23.31 -2.89 -22.00
CA SER A 53 24.39 -1.89 -21.95
C SER A 53 24.68 -1.44 -20.52
N GLU A 54 23.64 -1.10 -19.76
CA GLU A 54 23.74 -0.73 -18.34
C GLU A 54 24.29 -1.88 -17.50
N PHE A 55 23.81 -3.11 -17.73
CA PHE A 55 24.32 -4.29 -17.04
C PHE A 55 25.83 -4.47 -17.24
N PHE A 56 26.33 -4.47 -18.48
CA PHE A 56 27.74 -4.72 -18.74
C PHE A 56 28.63 -3.58 -18.21
N SER A 57 28.13 -2.34 -18.28
CA SER A 57 28.82 -1.21 -17.69
C SER A 57 28.92 -1.33 -16.16
N ARG A 58 27.83 -1.78 -15.51
CA ARG A 58 27.80 -2.08 -14.06
C ARG A 58 28.68 -3.24 -13.68
N MET A 59 28.74 -4.29 -14.48
CA MET A 59 29.60 -5.45 -14.27
C MET A 59 31.07 -5.02 -14.15
N ILE A 60 31.56 -4.15 -15.04
CA ILE A 60 32.93 -3.62 -14.96
C ILE A 60 33.15 -2.86 -13.65
N ARG A 61 32.19 -2.03 -13.23
CA ARG A 61 32.28 -1.30 -11.94
C ARG A 61 32.42 -2.27 -10.78
N GLN A 62 31.50 -3.21 -10.67
CA GLN A 62 31.47 -4.18 -9.59
C GLN A 62 32.73 -5.03 -9.53
N LEU A 63 33.29 -5.41 -10.67
CA LEU A 63 34.57 -6.14 -10.69
C LEU A 63 35.72 -5.27 -10.18
N HIS A 64 35.80 -4.00 -10.57
CA HIS A 64 36.81 -3.08 -10.04
C HIS A 64 36.63 -2.82 -8.55
N ASP A 65 35.39 -2.63 -8.08
CA ASP A 65 35.07 -2.43 -6.66
C ASP A 65 35.44 -3.67 -5.81
N LEU A 66 35.38 -4.87 -6.41
CA LEU A 66 35.84 -6.13 -5.81
C LEU A 66 37.37 -6.35 -5.93
N GLY A 67 38.12 -5.37 -6.43
CA GLY A 67 39.58 -5.45 -6.59
C GLY A 67 40.06 -6.09 -7.91
N TYR A 68 39.16 -6.48 -8.80
CA TYR A 68 39.50 -7.01 -10.13
C TYR A 68 39.62 -5.88 -11.16
N ALA A 69 40.81 -5.28 -11.25
CA ALA A 69 41.14 -4.20 -12.18
C ALA A 69 41.27 -4.67 -13.64
N LEU A 70 40.15 -5.05 -14.26
CA LEU A 70 40.10 -5.37 -15.68
C LEU A 70 40.51 -4.17 -16.54
N THR A 71 41.34 -4.42 -17.54
CA THR A 71 41.68 -3.46 -18.60
C THR A 71 41.04 -3.79 -19.94
N ASP A 72 40.56 -5.02 -20.10
CA ASP A 72 39.95 -5.55 -21.31
C ASP A 72 38.89 -6.59 -20.92
N VAL A 73 37.67 -6.48 -21.47
CA VAL A 73 36.58 -7.43 -21.18
C VAL A 73 36.93 -8.86 -21.62
N ARG A 74 37.80 -9.02 -22.61
CA ARG A 74 38.31 -10.33 -23.06
C ARG A 74 39.15 -11.02 -21.99
N HIS A 75 39.65 -10.30 -20.98
CA HIS A 75 40.40 -10.86 -19.86
C HIS A 75 39.50 -11.41 -18.74
N LEU A 76 38.19 -11.54 -18.97
CA LEU A 76 37.32 -12.30 -18.08
C LEU A 76 37.85 -13.74 -17.90
N LYS A 77 37.78 -14.21 -16.65
CA LYS A 77 38.24 -15.50 -16.14
C LYS A 77 37.18 -16.08 -15.20
N PRO A 78 37.16 -17.40 -14.93
CA PRO A 78 36.17 -18.02 -14.03
C PRO A 78 36.02 -17.32 -12.68
N LYS A 79 37.14 -16.92 -12.04
CA LYS A 79 37.13 -16.21 -10.76
C LYS A 79 36.32 -14.90 -10.75
N HIS A 80 36.23 -14.20 -11.89
CA HIS A 80 35.44 -12.97 -12.00
C HIS A 80 33.93 -13.27 -12.03
N ILE A 81 33.54 -14.36 -12.70
CA ILE A 81 32.14 -14.81 -12.75
C ILE A 81 31.70 -15.24 -11.36
N GLU A 82 32.53 -16.02 -10.68
CA GLU A 82 32.31 -16.43 -9.30
C GLU A 82 32.19 -15.23 -8.37
N ALA A 83 33.14 -14.29 -8.39
CA ALA A 83 33.09 -13.09 -7.55
C ALA A 83 31.81 -12.27 -7.73
N LEU A 84 31.33 -12.12 -8.98
CA LEU A 84 30.08 -11.42 -9.28
C LEU A 84 28.85 -12.19 -8.76
N MET A 85 28.77 -13.50 -9.00
CA MET A 85 27.66 -14.33 -8.52
C MET A 85 27.58 -14.31 -6.99
N ARG A 86 28.73 -14.45 -6.31
CA ARG A 86 28.85 -14.34 -4.85
C ARG A 86 28.45 -12.96 -4.32
N LEU A 87 28.87 -11.89 -5.01
CA LEU A 87 28.45 -10.53 -4.66
C LEU A 87 26.92 -10.40 -4.74
N TRP A 88 26.31 -10.89 -5.81
CA TRP A 88 24.87 -10.79 -6.03
C TRP A 88 24.06 -11.67 -5.08
N GLU A 89 24.61 -12.81 -4.67
CA GLU A 89 24.06 -13.65 -3.61
C GLU A 89 24.04 -12.91 -2.27
N ARG A 90 25.18 -12.33 -1.86
CA ARG A 90 25.29 -11.52 -0.62
C ARG A 90 24.39 -10.29 -0.64
N GLN A 91 24.16 -9.69 -1.80
CA GLN A 91 23.20 -8.59 -1.98
C GLN A 91 21.73 -9.04 -1.83
N GLY A 92 21.46 -10.35 -1.65
CA GLY A 92 20.11 -10.86 -1.49
C GLY A 92 19.26 -10.75 -2.74
N LEU A 93 19.86 -10.73 -3.95
CA LEU A 93 19.10 -10.59 -5.17
C LEU A 93 18.18 -11.79 -5.41
N SER A 94 17.03 -11.54 -6.03
CA SER A 94 16.06 -12.59 -6.36
C SER A 94 16.63 -13.59 -7.37
N ALA A 95 16.14 -14.83 -7.35
CA ALA A 95 16.46 -15.86 -8.33
C ALA A 95 16.27 -15.39 -9.79
N SER A 96 15.19 -14.63 -10.05
CA SER A 96 14.93 -14.02 -11.36
C SER A 96 16.01 -13.03 -11.80
N THR A 97 16.53 -12.25 -10.87
CA THR A 97 17.61 -11.29 -11.14
C THR A 97 18.94 -12.00 -11.34
N LEU A 98 19.25 -13.00 -10.52
CA LEU A 98 20.45 -13.83 -10.64
C LEU A 98 20.50 -14.53 -12.01
N GLN A 99 19.42 -15.23 -12.40
CA GLN A 99 19.32 -15.89 -13.70
C GLN A 99 19.45 -14.90 -14.87
N LYS A 100 18.82 -13.72 -14.78
CA LYS A 100 18.93 -12.69 -15.82
C LYS A 100 20.36 -12.19 -15.97
N ARG A 101 21.02 -11.84 -14.87
CA ARG A 101 22.41 -11.37 -14.88
C ARG A 101 23.35 -12.47 -15.38
N PHE A 102 23.17 -13.71 -14.94
CA PHE A 102 23.93 -14.84 -15.42
C PHE A 102 23.72 -15.08 -16.93
N SER A 103 22.48 -14.97 -17.43
CA SER A 103 22.20 -15.06 -18.87
C SER A 103 22.95 -13.98 -19.68
N TYR A 104 23.10 -12.78 -19.15
CA TYR A 104 23.92 -11.73 -19.79
C TYR A 104 25.42 -12.04 -19.72
N LEU A 105 25.91 -12.63 -18.63
CA LEU A 105 27.28 -13.14 -18.57
C LEU A 105 27.51 -14.24 -19.61
N THR A 106 26.57 -15.19 -19.77
CA THR A 106 26.63 -16.23 -20.80
C THR A 106 26.71 -15.63 -22.19
N LEU A 107 25.89 -14.62 -22.47
CA LEU A 107 25.90 -13.91 -23.74
C LEU A 107 27.24 -13.23 -24.01
N LEU A 108 27.79 -12.50 -23.03
CA LEU A 108 29.09 -11.86 -23.15
C LEU A 108 30.23 -12.87 -23.34
N CYS A 109 30.21 -13.96 -22.58
CA CYS A 109 31.20 -15.03 -22.69
C CYS A 109 31.13 -15.69 -24.07
N GLY A 110 29.94 -15.87 -24.64
CA GLY A 110 29.77 -16.29 -26.03
C GLY A 110 30.40 -15.32 -27.02
N TRP A 111 30.18 -14.01 -26.87
CA TRP A 111 30.74 -12.99 -27.75
C TRP A 111 32.28 -12.93 -27.75
N ILE A 112 32.92 -13.21 -26.61
CA ILE A 112 34.38 -13.24 -26.48
C ILE A 112 34.98 -14.64 -26.72
N GLY A 113 34.18 -15.63 -27.12
CA GLY A 113 34.66 -16.99 -27.40
C GLY A 113 35.06 -17.80 -26.15
N LYS A 114 34.51 -17.47 -24.98
CA LYS A 114 34.80 -18.12 -23.68
C LYS A 114 33.59 -18.73 -23.00
N ALA A 115 32.58 -19.18 -23.77
CA ALA A 115 31.38 -19.78 -23.20
C ALA A 115 31.69 -21.03 -22.35
N SER A 116 32.71 -21.82 -22.73
CA SER A 116 33.13 -23.04 -22.04
C SER A 116 33.67 -22.83 -20.61
N MET A 117 34.02 -21.60 -20.24
CA MET A 117 34.51 -21.30 -18.88
C MET A 117 33.37 -21.19 -17.84
N LEU A 118 32.11 -21.24 -18.30
CA LEU A 118 30.93 -21.13 -17.44
C LEU A 118 30.45 -22.50 -16.98
N ARG A 119 30.24 -22.62 -15.67
CA ARG A 119 29.54 -23.74 -15.03
C ARG A 119 28.03 -23.44 -14.95
N PRO A 120 27.17 -24.41 -14.59
CA PRO A 120 25.76 -24.13 -14.32
C PRO A 120 25.60 -22.99 -13.29
N GLY A 121 24.72 -22.03 -13.54
CA GLY A 121 24.61 -20.79 -12.75
C GLY A 121 24.45 -21.02 -11.23
N ALA A 122 23.67 -22.03 -10.84
CA ALA A 122 23.44 -22.40 -9.44
C ALA A 122 24.73 -22.84 -8.71
N SER A 123 25.71 -23.39 -9.43
CA SER A 123 26.97 -23.87 -8.85
C SER A 123 27.92 -22.75 -8.38
N TYR A 124 27.60 -21.49 -8.69
CA TYR A 124 28.37 -20.33 -8.23
C TYR A 124 27.84 -19.75 -6.91
N LEU A 125 26.75 -20.30 -6.37
CA LEU A 125 26.09 -19.85 -5.15
C LEU A 125 26.43 -20.76 -3.97
N ASP A 126 26.36 -20.22 -2.75
CA ASP A 126 26.61 -20.97 -1.51
C ASP A 126 25.37 -21.80 -1.23
N ASP A 127 24.22 -21.23 -1.52
CA ASP A 127 22.94 -21.92 -1.55
C ASP A 127 22.40 -22.00 -3.00
N PRO A 128 22.57 -23.14 -3.68
CA PRO A 128 22.06 -23.37 -5.03
C PRO A 128 20.54 -23.20 -5.16
N THR A 129 19.78 -23.37 -4.07
CA THR A 129 18.32 -23.23 -4.09
C THR A 129 17.89 -21.78 -4.35
N ARG A 130 18.73 -20.80 -4.01
CA ARG A 130 18.51 -19.37 -4.34
C ARG A 130 18.49 -19.08 -5.84
N TYR A 131 18.97 -20.00 -6.67
CA TYR A 131 18.89 -19.89 -8.12
C TYR A 131 17.57 -20.42 -8.69
N GLN A 132 16.77 -21.15 -7.90
CA GLN A 132 15.52 -21.75 -8.36
C GLN A 132 14.40 -20.71 -8.44
N ARG A 133 13.58 -20.80 -9.49
CA ARG A 133 12.44 -19.90 -9.71
C ARG A 133 11.14 -20.68 -9.66
N THR A 134 10.24 -20.22 -8.80
CA THR A 134 8.82 -20.54 -8.89
C THR A 134 8.17 -19.57 -9.87
N TYR A 135 7.47 -20.11 -10.86
CA TYR A 135 6.76 -19.33 -11.87
C TYR A 135 5.26 -19.29 -11.65
N ALA A 136 4.70 -20.28 -10.95
CA ALA A 136 3.33 -20.25 -10.50
C ALA A 136 3.15 -19.13 -9.47
N ALA A 137 2.03 -18.42 -9.57
CA ALA A 137 1.64 -17.47 -8.54
C ALA A 137 1.33 -18.24 -7.26
N ASP A 138 1.88 -17.76 -6.14
CA ASP A 138 1.65 -18.28 -4.79
C ASP A 138 0.62 -17.44 -4.02
N HIS A 139 0.18 -16.31 -4.59
CA HIS A 139 -0.90 -15.48 -4.08
C HIS A 139 -1.53 -14.63 -5.20
N ASP A 140 -2.75 -14.14 -4.95
CA ASP A 140 -3.42 -13.23 -5.87
C ASP A 140 -2.76 -11.83 -5.82
N HIS A 141 -2.29 -11.38 -6.98
CA HIS A 141 -1.69 -10.06 -7.20
C HIS A 141 -2.70 -9.01 -7.70
N SER A 142 -3.98 -9.35 -7.74
CA SER A 142 -5.05 -8.47 -8.16
C SER A 142 -5.23 -7.29 -7.19
N TRP A 143 -5.86 -6.22 -7.68
CA TRP A 143 -6.15 -5.05 -6.84
C TRP A 143 -7.21 -5.38 -5.78
N THR A 144 -8.21 -6.18 -6.14
CA THR A 144 -9.26 -6.61 -5.19
C THR A 144 -8.66 -7.45 -4.06
N ALA A 145 -7.71 -8.34 -4.35
CA ALA A 145 -6.99 -9.09 -3.31
C ALA A 145 -6.12 -8.21 -2.40
N ALA A 146 -5.70 -7.02 -2.90
CA ALA A 146 -5.03 -6.01 -2.09
C ALA A 146 -6.01 -5.12 -1.28
N GLY A 147 -7.32 -5.40 -1.33
CA GLY A 147 -8.36 -4.60 -0.69
C GLY A 147 -8.64 -3.27 -1.37
N VAL A 148 -8.27 -3.14 -2.66
CA VAL A 148 -8.45 -1.94 -3.46
C VAL A 148 -9.48 -2.21 -4.54
N ASP A 149 -10.59 -1.47 -4.49
CA ASP A 149 -11.56 -1.44 -5.57
C ASP A 149 -10.94 -0.76 -6.81
N PRO A 150 -10.80 -1.47 -7.94
CA PRO A 150 -10.23 -0.92 -9.16
C PRO A 150 -10.99 0.29 -9.71
N GLU A 151 -12.32 0.27 -9.69
CA GLU A 151 -13.11 1.35 -10.29
C GLU A 151 -12.96 2.63 -9.48
N ALA A 152 -13.14 2.53 -8.15
CA ALA A 152 -12.95 3.66 -7.25
C ALA A 152 -11.53 4.23 -7.32
N LYS A 153 -10.50 3.36 -7.41
CA LYS A 153 -9.12 3.82 -7.48
C LYS A 153 -8.77 4.45 -8.83
N ILE A 154 -9.35 3.96 -9.93
CA ILE A 154 -9.20 4.59 -11.25
C ILE A 154 -9.92 5.94 -11.29
N ALA A 155 -11.11 6.07 -10.69
CA ALA A 155 -11.82 7.35 -10.58
C ALA A 155 -11.06 8.37 -9.72
N GLU A 156 -10.41 7.94 -8.63
CA GLU A 156 -9.51 8.79 -7.85
C GLU A 156 -8.35 9.33 -8.71
N ILE A 157 -7.74 8.49 -9.53
CA ILE A 157 -6.65 8.86 -10.44
C ILE A 157 -7.16 9.78 -11.57
N GLU A 158 -8.37 9.55 -12.07
CA GLU A 158 -8.97 10.40 -13.10
C GLU A 158 -9.11 11.86 -12.67
N GLY A 159 -9.41 12.11 -11.39
CA GLY A 159 -9.48 13.46 -10.84
C GLY A 159 -8.15 14.23 -10.92
N ASP A 160 -7.02 13.53 -11.10
CA ASP A 160 -5.68 14.10 -11.26
C ASP A 160 -5.18 14.00 -12.71
N ASP A 161 -5.36 12.84 -13.35
CA ASP A 161 -4.96 12.61 -14.74
C ASP A 161 -5.96 11.68 -15.48
N PRO A 162 -6.89 12.27 -16.27
CA PRO A 162 -7.86 11.51 -17.06
C PRO A 162 -7.25 10.62 -18.14
N ALA A 163 -6.08 10.99 -18.68
CA ALA A 163 -5.43 10.21 -19.74
C ALA A 163 -4.82 8.92 -19.17
N VAL A 164 -4.21 8.99 -17.98
CA VAL A 164 -3.73 7.80 -17.26
C VAL A 164 -4.91 6.91 -16.85
N ALA A 165 -6.01 7.49 -16.35
CA ALA A 165 -7.20 6.73 -15.98
C ALA A 165 -7.77 5.92 -17.16
N ARG A 166 -7.90 6.52 -18.35
CA ARG A 166 -8.33 5.83 -19.58
C ARG A 166 -7.48 4.60 -19.91
N VAL A 167 -6.15 4.72 -19.77
CA VAL A 167 -5.22 3.60 -19.97
C VAL A 167 -5.44 2.50 -18.91
N LEU A 168 -5.68 2.87 -17.66
CA LEU A 168 -5.96 1.89 -16.58
C LEU A 168 -7.30 1.17 -16.79
N ARG A 169 -8.35 1.86 -17.27
CA ARG A 169 -9.62 1.23 -17.65
C ARG A 169 -9.41 0.16 -18.72
N LEU A 170 -8.62 0.47 -19.75
CA LEU A 170 -8.26 -0.51 -20.79
C LEU A 170 -7.47 -1.70 -20.23
N GLN A 171 -6.60 -1.48 -19.24
CA GLN A 171 -5.91 -2.58 -18.55
C GLN A 171 -6.87 -3.45 -17.74
N HIS A 172 -7.82 -2.84 -17.03
CA HIS A 172 -8.81 -3.54 -16.22
C HIS A 172 -9.76 -4.35 -17.10
N ALA A 173 -10.38 -3.72 -18.10
CA ALA A 173 -11.44 -4.32 -18.91
C ALA A 173 -10.96 -5.45 -19.83
N PHE A 174 -9.70 -5.42 -20.27
CA PHE A 174 -9.17 -6.34 -21.29
C PHE A 174 -7.85 -7.04 -20.89
N GLY A 175 -7.40 -6.83 -19.66
CA GLY A 175 -6.13 -7.36 -19.17
C GLY A 175 -4.92 -6.87 -19.96
N LEU A 176 -4.96 -5.69 -20.60
CA LEU A 176 -3.84 -5.19 -21.40
C LEU A 176 -2.62 -4.85 -20.53
N ARG A 177 -1.41 -4.95 -21.10
CA ARG A 177 -0.22 -4.35 -20.48
C ARG A 177 -0.31 -2.83 -20.59
N LEU A 178 0.26 -2.09 -19.64
CA LEU A 178 0.28 -0.61 -19.67
C LEU A 178 0.71 -0.05 -21.04
N GLN A 179 1.77 -0.59 -21.63
CA GLN A 179 2.24 -0.19 -22.96
C GLN A 179 1.28 -0.60 -24.10
N GLU A 180 0.63 -1.76 -24.01
CA GLU A 180 -0.37 -2.20 -25.00
C GLU A 180 -1.60 -1.28 -24.96
N ALA A 181 -2.12 -0.99 -23.76
CA ALA A 181 -3.22 -0.07 -23.54
C ALA A 181 -2.89 1.35 -24.02
N SER A 182 -1.67 1.83 -23.73
CA SER A 182 -1.21 3.15 -24.18
C SER A 182 -1.15 3.28 -25.71
N LEU A 183 -0.75 2.21 -26.39
CA LEU A 183 -0.56 2.20 -27.85
C LEU A 183 -1.80 1.74 -28.64
N LEU A 184 -2.88 1.38 -27.94
CA LEU A 184 -4.14 1.03 -28.55
C LEU A 184 -4.67 2.22 -29.35
N ASN A 185 -5.10 1.96 -30.57
CA ASN A 185 -5.81 2.92 -31.41
C ASN A 185 -7.03 2.20 -32.00
N PRO A 186 -8.24 2.45 -31.48
CA PRO A 186 -9.46 1.78 -31.95
C PRO A 186 -9.70 1.91 -33.47
N ALA A 187 -9.32 3.03 -34.11
CA ALA A 187 -9.47 3.19 -35.56
C ALA A 187 -8.59 2.23 -36.37
N ARG A 188 -7.41 1.86 -35.84
CA ARG A 188 -6.48 0.90 -36.46
C ARG A 188 -6.76 -0.53 -36.03
N ASP A 189 -7.12 -0.72 -34.77
CA ASP A 189 -7.06 -2.01 -34.08
C ASP A 189 -8.42 -2.73 -34.05
N THR A 190 -9.53 -2.04 -34.31
CA THR A 190 -10.85 -2.69 -34.39
C THR A 190 -10.88 -3.70 -35.54
N VAL A 191 -11.40 -4.90 -35.25
CA VAL A 191 -11.61 -5.93 -36.28
C VAL A 191 -13.08 -5.97 -36.68
N ASN A 192 -13.97 -6.04 -35.70
CA ASN A 192 -15.42 -5.99 -35.86
C ASN A 192 -16.06 -5.58 -34.52
N ALA A 193 -17.40 -5.59 -34.44
CA ALA A 193 -18.15 -5.16 -33.25
C ALA A 193 -17.87 -6.01 -31.99
N THR A 194 -17.29 -7.21 -32.13
CA THR A 194 -17.07 -8.14 -31.01
C THR A 194 -15.60 -8.39 -30.72
N GLN A 195 -14.66 -7.80 -31.49
CA GLN A 195 -13.23 -8.09 -31.36
C GLN A 195 -12.33 -6.93 -31.82
N PHE A 196 -11.18 -6.79 -31.16
CA PHE A 196 -10.09 -5.92 -31.59
C PHE A 196 -8.74 -6.64 -31.55
N ARG A 197 -7.75 -6.10 -32.27
CA ARG A 197 -6.42 -6.66 -32.44
C ARG A 197 -5.41 -5.88 -31.62
N VAL A 198 -4.67 -6.55 -30.74
CA VAL A 198 -3.53 -5.96 -30.03
C VAL A 198 -2.25 -6.30 -30.80
N VAL A 199 -1.67 -5.29 -31.47
CA VAL A 199 -0.39 -5.43 -32.20
C VAL A 199 0.71 -4.60 -31.53
N ALA A 200 0.45 -3.30 -31.37
CA ALA A 200 1.42 -2.35 -30.84
C ALA A 200 1.68 -2.59 -29.35
N GLY A 201 2.95 -2.47 -28.93
CA GLY A 201 3.34 -2.66 -27.53
C GLY A 201 3.42 -4.12 -27.06
N THR A 202 3.10 -5.09 -27.92
CA THR A 202 3.17 -6.52 -27.56
C THR A 202 4.60 -6.95 -27.27
N LYS A 203 4.77 -7.71 -26.18
CA LYS A 203 6.08 -8.24 -25.81
C LYS A 203 6.55 -9.24 -26.87
N GLY A 204 7.64 -8.91 -27.55
CA GLY A 204 8.22 -9.77 -28.59
C GLY A 204 7.48 -9.70 -29.93
N GLY A 205 6.63 -8.68 -30.15
CA GLY A 205 5.96 -8.45 -31.43
C GLY A 205 4.93 -9.52 -31.80
N ARG A 206 4.25 -10.08 -30.81
CA ARG A 206 3.28 -11.18 -31.00
C ARG A 206 1.87 -10.61 -30.94
N PRO A 207 1.18 -10.46 -32.09
CA PRO A 207 -0.18 -9.95 -32.10
C PRO A 207 -1.16 -10.98 -31.54
N ARG A 208 -2.32 -10.49 -31.07
CA ARG A 208 -3.46 -11.33 -30.66
C ARG A 208 -4.79 -10.63 -30.94
N ILE A 209 -5.85 -11.42 -31.03
CA ILE A 209 -7.23 -10.92 -31.01
C ILE A 209 -7.74 -10.96 -29.58
N VAL A 210 -8.45 -9.92 -29.18
CA VAL A 210 -9.09 -9.80 -27.86
C VAL A 210 -10.59 -9.62 -28.09
N PRO A 211 -11.44 -10.44 -27.45
CA PRO A 211 -12.88 -10.34 -27.58
C PRO A 211 -13.45 -9.15 -26.77
N ILE A 212 -14.62 -8.70 -27.19
CA ILE A 212 -15.45 -7.65 -26.58
C ILE A 212 -16.80 -8.31 -26.24
N GLU A 213 -17.00 -8.60 -24.97
CA GLU A 213 -18.05 -9.48 -24.48
C GLU A 213 -19.09 -8.68 -23.69
N THR A 214 -18.65 -7.73 -22.86
CA THR A 214 -19.52 -7.00 -21.94
C THR A 214 -19.85 -5.58 -22.39
N GLU A 215 -20.94 -5.02 -21.85
CA GLU A 215 -21.29 -3.62 -22.11
C GLU A 215 -20.28 -2.65 -21.50
N ALA A 216 -19.73 -2.99 -20.32
CA ALA A 216 -18.65 -2.22 -19.72
C ALA A 216 -17.40 -2.17 -20.63
N GLN A 217 -17.03 -3.28 -21.28
CA GLN A 217 -15.95 -3.30 -22.27
C GLN A 217 -16.25 -2.43 -23.48
N ARG A 218 -17.50 -2.44 -23.98
CA ARG A 218 -17.94 -1.57 -25.08
C ARG A 218 -17.85 -0.09 -24.69
N ALA A 219 -18.28 0.28 -23.49
CA ALA A 219 -18.19 1.65 -23.00
C ALA A 219 -16.73 2.14 -22.90
N VAL A 220 -15.82 1.30 -22.37
CA VAL A 220 -14.38 1.63 -22.30
C VAL A 220 -13.77 1.80 -23.70
N LEU A 221 -14.17 0.99 -24.68
CA LEU A 221 -13.70 1.15 -26.06
C LEU A 221 -14.30 2.37 -26.75
N ALA A 222 -15.55 2.72 -26.49
CA ALA A 222 -16.16 3.95 -26.98
C ALA A 222 -15.41 5.18 -26.47
N GLU A 223 -15.09 5.23 -25.17
CA GLU A 223 -14.25 6.30 -24.59
C GLU A 223 -12.87 6.39 -25.26
N ALA A 224 -12.25 5.23 -25.57
CA ALA A 224 -10.98 5.18 -26.29
C ALA A 224 -11.14 5.65 -27.75
N GLN A 225 -12.26 5.29 -28.40
CA GLN A 225 -12.53 5.64 -29.79
C GLN A 225 -12.73 7.14 -29.95
N ASP A 226 -13.48 7.78 -29.05
CA ASP A 226 -13.69 9.23 -29.04
C ASP A 226 -12.36 9.98 -28.93
N TYR A 227 -11.50 9.54 -28.02
CA TYR A 227 -10.17 10.13 -27.84
C TYR A 227 -9.27 9.94 -29.08
N ALA A 228 -9.27 8.73 -29.66
CA ALA A 228 -8.50 8.44 -30.86
C ALA A 228 -9.02 9.22 -32.07
N ALA A 229 -10.33 9.47 -32.17
CA ALA A 229 -10.92 10.28 -33.23
C ALA A 229 -10.48 11.75 -33.13
N GLN A 230 -10.44 12.31 -31.92
CA GLN A 230 -10.00 13.69 -31.68
C GLN A 230 -8.50 13.87 -31.95
N THR A 231 -7.66 12.94 -31.50
CA THR A 231 -6.20 13.08 -31.59
C THR A 231 -5.60 12.49 -32.86
N ARG A 232 -6.34 11.62 -33.57
CA ARG A 232 -5.87 10.78 -34.68
C ARG A 232 -4.66 9.92 -34.29
N ARG A 233 -4.53 9.58 -33.00
CA ARG A 233 -3.41 8.82 -32.43
C ARG A 233 -3.91 7.67 -31.54
N SER A 234 -2.96 6.98 -30.91
CA SER A 234 -3.21 6.04 -29.81
C SER A 234 -3.63 6.77 -28.53
N MET A 235 -3.77 6.06 -27.40
CA MET A 235 -4.11 6.65 -26.09
C MET A 235 -3.03 7.58 -25.51
N ILE A 236 -1.89 7.71 -26.17
CA ILE A 236 -0.81 8.65 -25.81
C ILE A 236 -1.21 10.08 -26.24
N PRO A 237 -1.21 11.06 -25.32
CA PRO A 237 -1.42 12.47 -25.67
C PRO A 237 -0.34 13.03 -26.61
N LEU A 238 -0.71 14.06 -27.37
CA LEU A 238 0.11 14.61 -28.47
C LEU A 238 1.50 15.09 -28.00
N ASP A 239 1.59 15.57 -26.77
CA ASP A 239 2.80 16.15 -26.19
C ASP A 239 3.83 15.11 -25.74
N TYR A 240 3.49 13.82 -25.81
CA TYR A 240 4.35 12.75 -25.33
C TYR A 240 4.76 11.80 -26.45
N ASP A 241 6.05 11.45 -26.47
CA ASP A 241 6.48 10.18 -27.04
C ASP A 241 6.18 9.01 -26.09
N LEU A 242 6.31 7.77 -26.57
CA LEU A 242 6.03 6.58 -25.75
C LEU A 242 6.88 6.49 -24.48
N LYS A 243 8.15 6.90 -24.53
CA LYS A 243 9.05 6.81 -23.38
C LYS A 243 8.65 7.82 -22.32
N GLN A 244 8.37 9.06 -22.72
CA GLN A 244 7.91 10.13 -21.85
C GLN A 244 6.54 9.78 -21.26
N TRP A 245 5.61 9.27 -22.08
CA TRP A 245 4.29 8.85 -21.64
C TRP A 245 4.34 7.76 -20.58
N LEU A 246 5.12 6.69 -20.79
CA LEU A 246 5.22 5.62 -19.80
C LEU A 246 5.85 6.12 -18.49
N ALA A 247 6.85 7.02 -18.57
CA ALA A 247 7.43 7.63 -17.37
C ALA A 247 6.40 8.50 -16.61
N HIS A 248 5.60 9.26 -17.35
CA HIS A 248 4.50 10.05 -16.81
C HIS A 248 3.44 9.17 -16.12
N CYS A 249 2.97 8.10 -16.77
CA CYS A 249 2.07 7.13 -16.16
C CYS A 249 2.63 6.59 -14.83
N TYR A 250 3.89 6.18 -14.79
CA TYR A 250 4.50 5.69 -13.55
C TYR A 250 4.63 6.77 -12.47
N HIS A 251 4.85 8.02 -12.86
CA HIS A 251 4.88 9.15 -11.93
C HIS A 251 3.52 9.38 -11.28
N VAL A 252 2.45 9.46 -12.09
CA VAL A 252 1.07 9.59 -11.62
C VAL A 252 0.70 8.41 -10.70
N LEU A 253 0.91 7.18 -11.16
CA LEU A 253 0.66 5.97 -10.37
C LEU A 253 1.38 6.00 -9.01
N ALA A 254 2.62 6.49 -8.97
CA ALA A 254 3.36 6.60 -7.72
C ALA A 254 2.79 7.63 -6.74
N ARG A 255 2.25 8.75 -7.23
CA ARG A 255 1.55 9.74 -6.38
C ARG A 255 0.30 9.15 -5.72
N HIS A 256 -0.36 8.22 -6.39
CA HIS A 256 -1.55 7.53 -5.89
C HIS A 256 -1.26 6.23 -5.12
N GLY A 257 0.00 5.95 -4.76
CA GLY A 257 0.37 4.75 -4.01
C GLY A 257 0.27 3.45 -4.81
N VAL A 258 0.19 3.53 -6.14
CA VAL A 258 0.25 2.36 -7.04
C VAL A 258 1.72 2.08 -7.35
N THR A 259 2.46 1.63 -6.34
CA THR A 259 3.84 1.18 -6.50
C THR A 259 4.13 -0.16 -5.83
N ARG A 260 5.22 -0.82 -6.27
CA ARG A 260 5.66 -2.09 -5.66
C ARG A 260 5.95 -1.99 -4.17
N LYS A 261 6.48 -0.85 -3.68
CA LYS A 261 6.76 -0.65 -2.24
C LYS A 261 5.47 -0.58 -1.42
N ASP A 262 4.39 -0.11 -2.04
CA ASP A 262 3.07 0.03 -1.42
C ASP A 262 2.21 -1.23 -1.61
N GLY A 263 2.76 -2.27 -2.26
CA GLY A 263 2.08 -3.54 -2.49
C GLY A 263 1.07 -3.53 -3.65
N LEU A 264 0.93 -2.42 -4.38
CA LEU A 264 -0.07 -2.26 -5.44
C LEU A 264 0.59 -1.83 -6.74
N VAL A 265 0.38 -2.52 -7.85
CA VAL A 265 0.97 -2.15 -9.16
C VAL A 265 -0.06 -2.22 -10.26
N SER A 266 0.06 -1.40 -11.31
CA SER A 266 -0.89 -1.42 -12.43
C SER A 266 -0.98 -2.77 -13.15
N HIS A 267 0.07 -3.59 -13.07
CA HIS A 267 0.02 -4.96 -13.60
C HIS A 267 -0.98 -5.86 -12.85
N GLY A 268 -1.33 -5.52 -11.61
CA GLY A 268 -2.35 -6.21 -10.83
C GLY A 268 -3.73 -6.19 -11.48
N LEU A 269 -4.08 -5.15 -12.26
CA LEU A 269 -5.31 -5.13 -13.07
C LEU A 269 -5.36 -6.24 -14.11
N ARG A 270 -4.20 -6.62 -14.65
CA ARG A 270 -4.10 -7.76 -15.56
C ARG A 270 -4.17 -9.10 -14.82
N HIS A 271 -3.71 -9.17 -13.57
CA HIS A 271 -3.93 -10.35 -12.71
C HIS A 271 -5.42 -10.50 -12.38
N GLN A 272 -6.10 -9.40 -12.04
CA GLN A 272 -7.55 -9.36 -11.86
C GLN A 272 -8.27 -9.97 -13.07
N TYR A 273 -8.07 -9.39 -14.26
CA TYR A 273 -8.68 -9.89 -15.49
C TYR A 273 -8.38 -11.38 -15.74
N ALA A 274 -7.13 -11.81 -15.56
CA ALA A 274 -6.75 -13.21 -15.78
C ALA A 274 -7.46 -14.19 -14.82
N ASN A 275 -7.61 -13.80 -13.55
CA ASN A 275 -8.31 -14.61 -12.56
C ASN A 275 -9.82 -14.61 -12.84
N ASP A 276 -10.41 -13.45 -13.18
CA ASP A 276 -11.83 -13.33 -13.47
C ASP A 276 -12.23 -14.13 -14.71
N GLN A 277 -11.39 -14.11 -15.76
CA GLN A 277 -11.63 -14.94 -16.95
C GLN A 277 -11.46 -16.43 -16.67
N TYR A 278 -10.50 -16.82 -15.82
CA TYR A 278 -10.35 -18.21 -15.41
C TYR A 278 -11.61 -18.68 -14.65
N GLU A 279 -12.10 -17.86 -13.73
CA GLU A 279 -13.31 -18.13 -12.95
C GLU A 279 -14.55 -18.20 -13.84
N ALA A 280 -14.74 -17.25 -14.76
CA ALA A 280 -15.85 -17.28 -15.72
C ALA A 280 -15.80 -18.52 -16.63
N ALA A 281 -14.61 -19.00 -17.01
CA ALA A 281 -14.45 -20.15 -17.87
C ALA A 281 -14.62 -21.50 -17.15
N THR A 282 -14.32 -21.55 -15.85
CA THR A 282 -14.32 -22.80 -15.07
C THR A 282 -15.50 -22.92 -14.11
N GLY A 283 -16.18 -21.82 -13.79
CA GLY A 283 -17.18 -21.74 -12.73
C GLY A 283 -16.59 -21.72 -11.32
N GLU A 284 -15.26 -21.81 -11.17
CA GLU A 284 -14.56 -21.90 -9.90
C GLU A 284 -13.52 -20.78 -9.77
N PRO A 285 -13.34 -20.18 -8.58
CA PRO A 285 -12.28 -19.21 -8.38
C PRO A 285 -10.90 -19.76 -8.78
N ALA A 286 -9.98 -18.87 -9.12
CA ALA A 286 -8.60 -19.27 -9.40
C ALA A 286 -7.96 -19.98 -8.17
N PRO A 287 -7.00 -20.90 -8.36
CA PRO A 287 -6.27 -21.53 -7.25
C PRO A 287 -5.66 -20.54 -6.24
N VAL A 288 -5.12 -19.41 -6.71
CA VAL A 288 -4.59 -18.35 -5.81
C VAL A 288 -5.66 -17.56 -5.05
N ARG A 289 -6.93 -17.71 -5.44
CA ARG A 289 -8.13 -17.19 -4.75
C ARG A 289 -8.83 -18.26 -3.91
N GLY A 290 -8.24 -19.45 -3.80
CA GLY A 290 -8.77 -20.54 -2.98
C GLY A 290 -9.85 -21.40 -3.65
N GLY A 291 -9.99 -21.34 -4.98
CA GLY A 291 -10.98 -22.15 -5.68
C GLY A 291 -10.66 -23.65 -5.67
N GLY A 292 -11.73 -24.44 -5.85
CA GLY A 292 -11.69 -25.89 -5.73
C GLY A 292 -11.03 -26.62 -6.90
N PRO A 293 -10.95 -27.96 -6.83
CA PRO A 293 -10.48 -28.76 -7.95
C PRO A 293 -11.39 -28.60 -9.17
N VAL A 294 -10.79 -28.20 -10.30
CA VAL A 294 -11.45 -28.13 -11.61
C VAL A 294 -11.06 -29.35 -12.42
N ASP A 295 -11.98 -29.91 -13.21
CA ASP A 295 -11.64 -31.04 -14.07
C ASP A 295 -10.51 -30.68 -15.06
N PRO A 296 -9.62 -31.63 -15.41
CA PRO A 296 -8.44 -31.33 -16.21
C PRO A 296 -8.75 -30.76 -17.61
N ALA A 297 -9.89 -31.12 -18.22
CA ALA A 297 -10.26 -30.66 -19.55
C ALA A 297 -10.72 -29.20 -19.52
N THR A 298 -11.61 -28.85 -18.59
CA THR A 298 -12.07 -27.48 -18.35
C THR A 298 -10.92 -26.60 -17.90
N HIS A 299 -10.07 -27.08 -16.99
CA HIS A 299 -8.84 -26.37 -16.61
C HIS A 299 -7.99 -26.06 -17.84
N ARG A 300 -7.74 -27.06 -18.69
CA ARG A 300 -6.94 -26.91 -19.91
C ARG A 300 -7.55 -25.91 -20.89
N GLN A 301 -8.87 -25.93 -21.06
CA GLN A 301 -9.59 -24.98 -21.91
C GLN A 301 -9.47 -23.56 -21.38
N ALA A 302 -9.66 -23.36 -20.08
CA ALA A 302 -9.46 -22.06 -19.43
C ALA A 302 -8.00 -21.57 -19.56
N GLN A 303 -7.00 -22.47 -19.43
CA GLN A 303 -5.60 -22.09 -19.67
C GLN A 303 -5.39 -21.57 -21.09
N LEU A 304 -5.97 -22.24 -22.09
CA LEU A 304 -5.84 -21.86 -23.50
C LEU A 304 -6.53 -20.53 -23.78
N ASP A 305 -7.74 -20.35 -23.26
CA ASP A 305 -8.52 -19.12 -23.39
C ASP A 305 -7.76 -17.94 -22.76
N VAL A 306 -7.40 -18.03 -21.47
CA VAL A 306 -6.65 -16.99 -20.76
C VAL A 306 -5.30 -16.73 -21.46
N ALA A 307 -4.59 -17.77 -21.91
CA ALA A 307 -3.33 -17.60 -22.62
C ALA A 307 -3.52 -16.84 -23.94
N SER A 308 -4.57 -17.14 -24.69
CA SER A 308 -4.90 -16.46 -25.95
C SER A 308 -5.22 -14.97 -25.70
N ARG A 309 -6.08 -14.67 -24.73
CA ARG A 309 -6.47 -13.30 -24.33
C ARG A 309 -5.30 -12.47 -23.85
N LEU A 310 -4.34 -13.11 -23.19
CA LEU A 310 -3.15 -12.47 -22.63
C LEU A 310 -1.96 -12.46 -23.62
N GLY A 311 -2.01 -13.18 -24.73
CA GLY A 311 -0.93 -13.26 -25.73
C GLY A 311 0.24 -14.13 -25.29
N HIS A 312 -0.02 -15.23 -24.58
CA HIS A 312 0.97 -16.23 -24.20
C HIS A 312 0.90 -17.43 -25.14
N ALA A 313 2.01 -17.75 -25.81
CA ALA A 313 2.08 -18.90 -26.71
C ALA A 313 2.18 -20.26 -25.98
N ARG A 314 2.49 -20.23 -24.68
CA ARG A 314 2.58 -21.44 -23.84
C ARG A 314 1.54 -21.30 -22.73
N PRO A 315 0.53 -22.19 -22.67
CA PRO A 315 -0.51 -22.11 -21.66
C PRO A 315 0.05 -22.19 -20.24
N GLY A 316 1.11 -22.97 -19.98
CA GLY A 316 1.72 -23.03 -18.65
C GLY A 316 2.20 -21.68 -18.07
N ILE A 317 2.36 -20.62 -18.88
CA ILE A 317 2.71 -19.28 -18.39
C ILE A 317 1.56 -18.65 -17.60
N THR A 318 0.31 -19.02 -17.86
CA THR A 318 -0.85 -18.41 -17.18
C THR A 318 -0.97 -18.81 -15.71
N THR A 319 -0.26 -19.88 -15.28
CA THR A 319 -0.07 -20.22 -13.86
C THR A 319 0.58 -19.09 -13.06
N ALA A 320 1.32 -18.19 -13.70
CA ALA A 320 1.86 -16.98 -13.06
C ALA A 320 0.79 -15.95 -12.68
N TYR A 321 -0.47 -16.15 -13.09
CA TYR A 321 -1.59 -15.29 -12.75
C TYR A 321 -2.52 -15.96 -11.75
N TYR A 322 -2.99 -17.18 -12.06
CA TYR A 322 -3.99 -17.90 -11.26
C TYR A 322 -3.43 -19.05 -10.41
N GLY A 323 -2.14 -19.38 -10.52
CA GLY A 323 -1.49 -20.46 -9.76
C GLY A 323 -1.59 -21.85 -10.40
N THR A 324 -1.38 -22.90 -9.60
CA THR A 324 -1.48 -24.32 -10.00
C THR A 324 -2.52 -25.05 -9.16
N PRO A 325 -3.35 -25.95 -9.75
CA PRO A 325 -4.34 -26.74 -9.00
C PRO A 325 -3.73 -27.58 -7.86
N ASP A 326 -2.53 -28.14 -8.08
CA ASP A 326 -1.81 -28.96 -7.07
C ASP A 326 -1.37 -28.17 -5.83
N ALA A 327 -1.44 -26.84 -5.85
CA ALA A 327 -1.22 -26.02 -4.65
C ALA A 327 -2.28 -26.31 -3.56
N VAL A 328 -3.46 -26.78 -3.96
CA VAL A 328 -4.56 -27.14 -3.06
C VAL A 328 -4.29 -28.49 -2.36
N GLY A 329 -3.57 -29.43 -3.01
CA GLY A 329 -3.23 -30.74 -2.42
C GLY A 329 -1.99 -30.73 -1.51
N GLY A 330 -1.02 -29.85 -1.78
CA GLY A 330 0.21 -29.73 -0.96
C GLY A 330 0.05 -28.90 0.31
N ALA A 331 -0.95 -28.02 0.37
CA ALA A 331 -1.20 -27.17 1.53
C ALA A 331 -1.90 -27.92 2.67
N VAL A 332 -2.78 -28.89 2.36
CA VAL A 332 -3.53 -29.67 3.37
C VAL A 332 -2.70 -30.83 3.94
N ALA A 333 -1.81 -31.46 3.15
CA ALA A 333 -1.00 -32.60 3.59
C ALA A 333 0.33 -32.25 4.28
N ARG A 334 0.82 -31.00 4.19
CA ARG A 334 1.97 -30.51 4.99
C ARG A 334 1.57 -29.98 6.37
N ALA A 335 0.29 -30.04 6.72
CA ALA A 335 -0.25 -29.53 7.97
C ALA A 335 -0.13 -30.50 9.16
N VAL A 336 0.50 -31.67 9.01
CA VAL A 336 0.71 -32.60 10.14
C VAL A 336 2.20 -32.94 10.27
N GLY A 337 2.90 -32.08 11.01
CA GLY A 337 4.28 -32.29 11.48
C GLY A 337 4.76 -31.05 12.25
N PRO A 338 5.24 -31.17 13.51
CA PRO A 338 5.54 -30.02 14.35
C PRO A 338 6.88 -29.39 13.95
N ILE A 339 6.86 -28.41 13.05
CA ILE A 339 7.96 -27.44 12.87
C ILE A 339 7.35 -26.05 12.69
N ALA A 340 7.84 -25.09 13.46
CA ALA A 340 7.36 -23.72 13.55
C ALA A 340 7.00 -23.11 12.18
N ALA A 341 5.71 -22.81 11.98
CA ALA A 341 5.20 -22.19 10.77
C ALA A 341 5.96 -20.89 10.45
N SER A 342 6.51 -20.82 9.24
CA SER A 342 7.22 -19.63 8.75
C SER A 342 6.30 -18.40 8.86
N ALA A 343 6.88 -17.21 9.08
CA ALA A 343 6.11 -15.97 9.12
C ALA A 343 5.32 -15.71 7.82
N GLN A 344 5.75 -16.30 6.71
CA GLN A 344 5.08 -16.22 5.41
C GLN A 344 3.82 -17.10 5.36
N THR A 345 3.85 -18.28 5.97
CA THR A 345 2.69 -19.19 6.09
C THR A 345 1.60 -18.58 6.97
N ARG A 346 1.98 -18.06 8.15
CA ARG A 346 1.03 -17.36 9.05
C ARG A 346 0.38 -16.14 8.39
N ARG A 347 1.14 -15.39 7.58
CA ARG A 347 0.60 -14.27 6.78
C ARG A 347 -0.31 -14.72 5.65
N ALA A 348 -0.12 -15.93 5.10
CA ALA A 348 -1.02 -16.48 4.09
C ALA A 348 -2.34 -16.93 4.73
N GLU A 349 -2.28 -17.65 5.85
CA GLU A 349 -3.47 -18.07 6.62
C GLU A 349 -4.29 -16.88 7.11
N LEU A 350 -3.63 -15.84 7.64
CA LEU A 350 -4.31 -14.62 8.07
C LEU A 350 -5.00 -13.89 6.89
N ARG A 351 -4.41 -13.92 5.69
CA ARG A 351 -5.03 -13.33 4.49
C ARG A 351 -6.30 -14.10 4.08
N VAL A 352 -6.28 -15.43 4.18
CA VAL A 352 -7.47 -16.26 3.91
C VAL A 352 -8.59 -15.93 4.90
N GLN A 353 -8.27 -15.82 6.19
CA GLN A 353 -9.25 -15.42 7.21
C GLN A 353 -9.86 -14.04 6.93
N GLN A 354 -9.05 -13.08 6.48
CA GLN A 354 -9.52 -11.74 6.09
C GLN A 354 -10.46 -11.78 4.89
N GLN A 355 -10.14 -12.57 3.86
CA GLN A 355 -10.95 -12.71 2.65
C GLN A 355 -12.31 -13.36 2.95
N LEU A 356 -12.32 -14.45 3.73
CA LEU A 356 -13.57 -15.13 4.10
C LEU A 356 -14.46 -14.23 4.95
N LEU A 357 -13.87 -13.48 5.88
CA LEU A 357 -14.61 -12.51 6.68
C LEU A 357 -15.14 -11.35 5.83
N ALA A 358 -14.34 -10.86 4.87
CA ALA A 358 -14.75 -9.84 3.91
C ALA A 358 -15.95 -10.27 3.06
N ALA A 359 -15.91 -11.49 2.52
CA ALA A 359 -17.01 -12.05 1.76
C ALA A 359 -18.28 -12.18 2.62
N ARG A 360 -18.15 -12.68 3.85
CA ARG A 360 -19.29 -12.90 4.74
C ARG A 360 -19.94 -11.61 5.25
N LEU A 361 -19.16 -10.54 5.37
CA LEU A 361 -19.59 -9.26 5.94
C LEU A 361 -19.83 -8.16 4.91
N HIS A 362 -19.72 -8.46 3.61
CA HIS A 362 -19.79 -7.49 2.51
C HIS A 362 -20.92 -6.46 2.69
N ASP A 363 -22.14 -6.95 2.91
CA ASP A 363 -23.33 -6.10 3.13
C ASP A 363 -23.47 -5.59 4.57
N PRO A 364 -23.41 -6.43 5.63
CA PRO A 364 -23.76 -5.98 6.98
C PRO A 364 -22.74 -5.01 7.61
N ILE A 365 -21.46 -5.06 7.23
CA ILE A 365 -20.43 -4.21 7.84
C ILE A 365 -20.61 -2.72 7.50
N GLY A 366 -21.28 -2.43 6.39
CA GLY A 366 -21.61 -1.07 5.96
C GLY A 366 -22.80 -0.47 6.70
N GLN A 367 -23.56 -1.27 7.47
CA GLN A 367 -24.83 -0.82 8.04
C GLN A 367 -24.66 -0.22 9.43
N ARG A 368 -25.49 0.79 9.74
CA ARG A 368 -25.61 1.33 11.10
C ARG A 368 -26.36 0.35 11.99
N ALA A 369 -26.02 0.35 13.28
CA ALA A 369 -26.65 -0.55 14.26
C ALA A 369 -28.17 -0.28 14.45
N ASN A 370 -28.65 0.91 14.08
CA ASN A 370 -30.06 1.29 14.13
C ASN A 370 -30.79 1.15 12.77
N GLY A 371 -30.15 0.55 11.75
CA GLY A 371 -30.74 0.37 10.42
C GLY A 371 -30.86 1.64 9.56
N ALA A 372 -30.43 2.82 10.05
CA ALA A 372 -30.63 4.11 9.39
C ALA A 372 -29.61 4.41 8.26
N GLY A 373 -29.39 3.45 7.36
CA GLY A 373 -28.52 3.59 6.19
C GLY A 373 -27.04 3.30 6.43
N ALA A 374 -26.21 3.65 5.45
CA ALA A 374 -24.78 3.32 5.41
C ALA A 374 -23.94 4.14 6.40
N VAL A 375 -22.85 3.55 6.88
CA VAL A 375 -21.81 4.24 7.66
C VAL A 375 -20.88 5.03 6.75
N SER A 376 -20.18 6.03 7.30
CA SER A 376 -19.19 6.79 6.53
C SER A 376 -18.03 5.90 6.06
N THR A 377 -17.37 6.26 4.96
CA THR A 377 -16.16 5.59 4.45
C THR A 377 -15.05 5.51 5.50
N HIS A 378 -14.94 6.53 6.35
CA HIS A 378 -14.00 6.54 7.47
C HIS A 378 -14.35 5.49 8.53
N THR A 379 -15.63 5.41 8.92
CA THR A 379 -16.13 4.42 9.89
C THR A 379 -15.98 3.01 9.36
N LEU A 380 -16.28 2.78 8.07
CA LEU A 380 -16.10 1.50 7.41
C LEU A 380 -14.63 1.05 7.44
N ARG A 381 -13.69 1.96 7.15
CA ARG A 381 -12.24 1.69 7.23
C ARG A 381 -11.80 1.34 8.65
N GLN A 382 -12.32 2.05 9.66
CA GLN A 382 -12.03 1.77 11.07
C GLN A 382 -12.55 0.39 11.49
N ARG A 383 -13.78 0.02 11.10
CA ARG A 383 -14.34 -1.32 11.36
C ARG A 383 -13.44 -2.42 10.78
N TRP A 384 -13.05 -2.30 9.52
CA TRP A 384 -12.13 -3.26 8.89
C TRP A 384 -10.77 -3.34 9.58
N THR A 385 -10.22 -2.19 9.98
CA THR A 385 -8.95 -2.14 10.71
C THR A 385 -9.02 -2.91 12.02
N VAL A 386 -10.12 -2.78 12.77
CA VAL A 386 -10.32 -3.52 14.02
C VAL A 386 -10.50 -5.01 13.74
N LEU A 387 -11.38 -5.41 12.81
CA LEU A 387 -11.62 -6.82 12.50
C LEU A 387 -10.34 -7.55 12.05
N HIS A 388 -9.52 -6.92 11.21
CA HIS A 388 -8.24 -7.49 10.79
C HIS A 388 -7.25 -7.67 11.95
N ARG A 389 -7.28 -6.78 12.95
CA ARG A 389 -6.48 -6.95 14.17
C ARG A 389 -6.99 -8.10 15.04
N LEU A 390 -8.30 -8.26 15.16
CA LEU A 390 -8.88 -9.39 15.90
C LEU A 390 -8.48 -10.73 15.26
N LEU A 391 -8.57 -10.84 13.93
CA LEU A 391 -8.10 -12.01 13.17
C LEU A 391 -6.62 -12.31 13.44
N ALA A 392 -5.77 -11.28 13.45
CA ALA A 392 -4.35 -11.44 13.74
C ALA A 392 -4.10 -11.93 15.17
N LEU A 393 -4.81 -11.37 16.16
CA LEU A 393 -4.72 -11.78 17.55
C LEU A 393 -5.17 -13.23 17.77
N TRP A 394 -6.26 -13.63 17.13
CA TRP A 394 -6.76 -15.00 17.14
C TRP A 394 -5.76 -15.98 16.53
N ALA A 395 -5.20 -15.63 15.36
CA ALA A 395 -4.16 -16.44 14.72
C ALA A 395 -2.88 -16.54 15.57
N ASP A 396 -2.41 -15.44 16.15
CA ASP A 396 -1.21 -15.41 17.01
C ASP A 396 -1.41 -16.18 18.31
N ALA A 397 -2.65 -16.24 18.82
CA ALA A 397 -3.02 -17.03 19.99
C ALA A 397 -3.28 -18.52 19.68
N GLY A 398 -3.09 -18.96 18.44
CA GLY A 398 -3.30 -20.35 18.02
C GLY A 398 -4.77 -20.75 17.88
N VAL A 399 -5.69 -19.79 17.81
CA VAL A 399 -7.14 -20.01 17.62
C VAL A 399 -7.58 -19.25 16.37
N PRO A 400 -7.08 -19.57 15.16
CA PRO A 400 -7.45 -18.84 13.95
C PRO A 400 -8.94 -19.00 13.63
N LEU A 401 -9.56 -17.94 13.10
CA LEU A 401 -10.95 -17.98 12.65
C LEU A 401 -10.99 -18.60 11.24
N SER A 402 -10.88 -19.93 11.18
CA SER A 402 -10.76 -20.70 9.92
C SER A 402 -11.90 -20.44 8.94
N THR A 403 -13.12 -20.25 9.44
CA THR A 403 -14.25 -19.70 8.69
C THR A 403 -14.99 -18.68 9.56
N PRO A 404 -15.71 -17.71 8.96
CA PRO A 404 -16.45 -16.70 9.72
C PRO A 404 -17.45 -17.33 10.70
N ASP A 405 -18.17 -18.38 10.28
CA ASP A 405 -19.19 -19.01 11.12
C ASP A 405 -18.59 -19.89 12.25
N ALA A 406 -17.28 -20.18 12.20
CA ALA A 406 -16.55 -20.89 13.26
C ALA A 406 -16.23 -20.01 14.49
N LEU A 407 -16.69 -18.75 14.52
CA LEU A 407 -16.54 -17.86 15.68
C LEU A 407 -17.09 -18.57 16.92
N SER A 408 -16.34 -18.61 18.01
CA SER A 408 -16.68 -19.42 19.18
C SER A 408 -16.26 -18.74 20.48
N GLU A 409 -16.67 -19.30 21.62
CA GLU A 409 -16.27 -18.81 22.95
C GLU A 409 -14.76 -18.75 23.12
N ALA A 410 -14.00 -19.67 22.50
CA ALA A 410 -12.54 -19.68 22.53
C ALA A 410 -11.94 -18.39 21.94
N HIS A 411 -12.52 -17.88 20.86
CA HIS A 411 -12.12 -16.61 20.24
C HIS A 411 -12.40 -15.43 21.16
N ILE A 412 -13.56 -15.42 21.83
CA ILE A 412 -13.91 -14.38 22.80
C ILE A 412 -12.98 -14.43 24.02
N ALA A 413 -12.65 -15.63 24.51
CA ALA A 413 -11.74 -15.81 25.63
C ALA A 413 -10.32 -15.32 25.34
N VAL A 414 -9.83 -15.49 24.10
CA VAL A 414 -8.54 -14.90 23.66
C VAL A 414 -8.56 -13.37 23.76
N LEU A 415 -9.63 -12.73 23.28
CA LEU A 415 -9.75 -11.28 23.33
C LEU A 415 -9.93 -10.76 24.75
N HIS A 416 -10.74 -11.44 25.58
CA HIS A 416 -10.88 -11.10 26.99
C HIS A 416 -9.54 -11.17 27.72
N ARG A 417 -8.74 -12.22 27.53
CA ARG A 417 -7.39 -12.29 28.09
C ARG A 417 -6.48 -11.19 27.55
N HIS A 418 -6.54 -10.89 26.25
CA HIS A 418 -5.71 -9.86 25.63
C HIS A 418 -6.03 -8.45 26.16
N TRP A 419 -7.31 -8.13 26.31
CA TRP A 419 -7.77 -6.84 26.84
C TRP A 419 -7.51 -6.72 28.35
N SER A 420 -7.70 -7.79 29.11
CA SER A 420 -7.45 -7.79 30.57
C SER A 420 -5.97 -7.82 30.96
N ALA A 421 -5.08 -8.35 30.10
CA ALA A 421 -3.63 -8.40 30.36
C ALA A 421 -2.91 -7.07 30.09
N ARG A 422 -3.61 -6.03 29.63
CA ARG A 422 -3.04 -4.72 29.26
C ARG A 422 -3.68 -3.59 30.07
N PRO A 423 -3.18 -3.32 31.28
CA PRO A 423 -3.74 -2.28 32.16
C PRO A 423 -3.59 -0.85 31.60
N ASP A 424 -2.81 -0.66 30.54
CA ASP A 424 -2.58 0.59 29.81
C ASP A 424 -3.57 0.81 28.64
N GLN A 425 -4.42 -0.17 28.31
CA GLN A 425 -5.41 0.01 27.25
C GLN A 425 -6.55 0.94 27.67
N ASN A 426 -6.85 1.91 26.81
CA ASN A 426 -7.99 2.81 27.01
C ASN A 426 -9.31 2.02 27.06
N ALA A 427 -10.02 2.09 28.19
CA ALA A 427 -11.29 1.40 28.43
C ALA A 427 -12.38 1.76 27.40
N ALA A 428 -12.37 2.97 26.82
CA ALA A 428 -13.28 3.33 25.74
C ALA A 428 -12.95 2.58 24.43
N THR A 429 -11.66 2.36 24.15
CA THR A 429 -11.22 1.57 22.98
C THR A 429 -11.64 0.11 23.12
N VAL A 430 -11.44 -0.49 24.30
CA VAL A 430 -11.86 -1.88 24.58
C VAL A 430 -13.38 -2.01 24.46
N ARG A 431 -14.15 -1.09 25.04
CA ARG A 431 -15.61 -1.06 24.89
C ARG A 431 -16.06 -0.95 23.43
N ASN A 432 -15.42 -0.09 22.63
CA ASN A 432 -15.75 0.05 21.21
C ASN A 432 -15.42 -1.21 20.39
N GLN A 433 -14.29 -1.87 20.70
CA GLN A 433 -13.92 -3.14 20.05
C GLN A 433 -14.89 -4.26 20.43
N ALA A 434 -15.32 -4.34 21.70
CA ALA A 434 -16.31 -5.30 22.17
C ALA A 434 -17.70 -5.04 21.59
N GLN A 435 -18.10 -3.77 21.38
CA GLN A 435 -19.32 -3.44 20.65
C GLN A 435 -19.26 -3.89 19.20
N LEU A 436 -18.12 -3.70 18.53
CA LEU A 436 -17.94 -4.21 17.16
C LEU A 436 -17.90 -5.74 17.13
N LEU A 437 -17.31 -6.40 18.13
CA LEU A 437 -17.34 -7.85 18.28
C LEU A 437 -18.77 -8.37 18.48
N ALA A 438 -19.58 -7.70 19.29
CA ALA A 438 -21.00 -8.04 19.46
C ALA A 438 -21.79 -7.84 18.14
N GLN A 439 -21.48 -6.79 17.36
CA GLN A 439 -22.05 -6.61 16.02
C GLN A 439 -21.61 -7.73 15.08
N LEU A 440 -20.34 -8.13 15.13
CA LEU A 440 -19.80 -9.25 14.37
C LEU A 440 -20.54 -10.55 14.70
N CYS A 441 -20.73 -10.87 15.97
CA CYS A 441 -21.53 -12.01 16.41
C CYS A 441 -22.94 -11.98 15.80
N GLY A 442 -23.59 -10.81 15.77
CA GLY A 442 -24.88 -10.62 15.10
C GLY A 442 -24.81 -10.90 13.59
N TRP A 443 -23.82 -10.34 12.88
CA TRP A 443 -23.66 -10.52 11.44
C TRP A 443 -23.35 -11.96 11.03
N LEU A 444 -22.65 -12.69 11.90
CA LEU A 444 -22.30 -14.11 11.72
C LEU A 444 -23.37 -15.06 12.26
N ALA A 445 -24.57 -14.56 12.59
CA ALA A 445 -25.67 -15.36 13.11
C ALA A 445 -25.32 -16.16 14.37
N ARG A 446 -24.51 -15.57 15.27
CA ARG A 446 -24.10 -16.10 16.57
C ARG A 446 -24.59 -15.23 17.74
N PRO A 447 -25.92 -15.07 17.91
CA PRO A 447 -26.46 -14.25 19.00
C PRO A 447 -26.14 -14.79 20.40
N ASP A 448 -25.89 -16.09 20.50
CA ASP A 448 -25.42 -16.79 21.72
C ASP A 448 -24.12 -16.21 22.27
N LEU A 449 -23.25 -15.69 21.40
CA LEU A 449 -21.96 -15.14 21.76
C LEU A 449 -22.00 -13.64 22.13
N ILE A 450 -23.11 -12.95 21.86
CA ILE A 450 -23.24 -11.50 22.11
C ILE A 450 -23.05 -11.13 23.59
N PRO A 451 -23.65 -11.85 24.56
CA PRO A 451 -23.43 -11.57 25.98
C PRO A 451 -21.96 -11.71 26.39
N LEU A 452 -21.28 -12.76 25.90
CA LEU A 452 -19.86 -13.00 26.15
C LEU A 452 -18.97 -11.94 25.50
N ALA A 453 -19.27 -11.52 24.28
CA ALA A 453 -18.56 -10.46 23.58
C ALA A 453 -18.68 -9.11 24.31
N ARG A 454 -19.87 -8.80 24.85
CA ARG A 454 -20.10 -7.60 25.66
C ARG A 454 -19.37 -7.66 27.00
N ALA A 455 -19.45 -8.79 27.69
CA ALA A 455 -18.77 -9.01 28.97
C ALA A 455 -17.25 -8.94 28.81
N ALA A 456 -16.69 -9.44 27.71
CA ALA A 456 -15.26 -9.38 27.43
C ALA A 456 -14.71 -7.95 27.36
N GLY A 457 -15.52 -6.98 26.94
CA GLY A 457 -15.15 -5.56 26.89
C GLY A 457 -15.56 -4.74 28.10
N GLN A 458 -16.19 -5.36 29.10
CA GLN A 458 -16.43 -4.71 30.38
C GLN A 458 -15.15 -4.82 31.21
N PRO A 459 -14.57 -3.71 31.68
CA PRO A 459 -13.49 -3.81 32.66
C PRO A 459 -14.00 -4.60 33.87
N PRO A 460 -13.15 -5.41 34.56
CA PRO A 460 -13.56 -6.06 35.80
C PRO A 460 -14.08 -4.96 36.71
N ILE A 461 -15.35 -5.06 37.16
CA ILE A 461 -16.16 -3.98 37.77
C ILE A 461 -15.25 -2.94 38.41
N ALA A 462 -14.85 -1.96 37.60
CA ALA A 462 -14.06 -0.86 38.08
C ALA A 462 -15.11 0.01 38.72
N ASN A 463 -15.12 -0.03 40.06
CA ASN A 463 -15.76 0.97 40.88
C ASN A 463 -15.59 2.32 40.15
N GLU A 464 -16.66 2.95 39.68
CA GLU A 464 -16.56 4.22 38.92
C GLU A 464 -15.91 5.33 39.78
N ASN A 465 -15.67 5.04 41.06
CA ASN A 465 -14.90 5.80 42.04
C ASN A 465 -13.43 5.36 42.22
N ALA A 466 -12.88 4.47 41.39
CA ALA A 466 -11.47 4.09 41.47
C ALA A 466 -10.58 5.24 40.95
N PRO A 467 -9.61 5.73 41.75
CA PRO A 467 -8.81 6.89 41.38
C PRO A 467 -8.00 6.61 40.11
N ARG A 468 -7.98 7.56 39.17
CA ARG A 468 -7.11 7.49 37.98
C ARG A 468 -5.66 7.30 38.45
N PRO A 469 -4.86 6.47 37.76
CA PRO A 469 -3.44 6.32 38.09
C PRO A 469 -2.76 7.70 38.06
N PRO A 470 -1.84 7.99 38.99
CA PRO A 470 -1.18 9.28 39.07
C PRO A 470 -0.40 9.57 37.78
N CYS A 471 -0.35 10.85 37.40
CA CYS A 471 0.40 11.31 36.24
C CYS A 471 1.85 10.78 36.33
N PRO A 472 2.37 10.10 35.28
CA PRO A 472 3.69 9.48 35.29
C PRO A 472 4.85 10.51 35.26
N LEU A 473 4.54 11.80 35.12
CA LEU A 473 5.50 12.91 35.20
C LEU A 473 5.12 13.84 36.35
N SER A 474 6.13 14.41 37.02
CA SER A 474 5.88 15.46 38.00
C SER A 474 5.32 16.73 37.34
N GLU A 475 4.57 17.54 38.09
CA GLU A 475 4.08 18.83 37.58
C GLU A 475 5.22 19.78 37.20
N ALA A 476 6.37 19.67 37.88
CA ALA A 476 7.58 20.44 37.55
C ALA A 476 8.13 20.06 36.17
N ASP A 477 8.30 18.75 35.90
CA ASP A 477 8.77 18.26 34.59
C ASP A 477 7.81 18.63 33.47
N MET A 478 6.50 18.56 33.74
CA MET A 478 5.48 18.95 32.78
C MET A 478 5.56 20.44 32.45
N THR A 479 5.64 21.28 33.48
CA THR A 479 5.73 22.73 33.35
C THR A 479 6.97 23.12 32.55
N GLU A 480 8.11 22.48 32.80
CA GLU A 480 9.34 22.72 32.06
C GLU A 480 9.20 22.31 30.58
N ARG A 481 8.66 21.12 30.30
CA ARG A 481 8.45 20.62 28.93
C ARG A 481 7.50 21.53 28.14
N ILE A 482 6.40 21.96 28.76
CA ILE A 482 5.44 22.88 28.13
C ILE A 482 6.06 24.27 27.94
N ALA A 483 6.87 24.75 28.88
CA ALA A 483 7.59 26.03 28.75
C ALA A 483 8.55 26.02 27.55
N ARG A 484 9.28 24.92 27.30
CA ARG A 484 10.12 24.77 26.10
C ARG A 484 9.31 24.83 24.82
N ILE A 485 8.16 24.16 24.76
CA ILE A 485 7.26 24.24 23.60
C ILE A 485 6.71 25.66 23.46
N ARG A 486 6.36 26.33 24.56
CA ARG A 486 5.82 27.70 24.55
C ARG A 486 6.84 28.71 24.02
N ALA A 487 8.13 28.50 24.28
CA ALA A 487 9.21 29.31 23.74
C ALA A 487 9.36 29.18 22.21
N GLU A 488 9.00 28.02 21.65
CA GLU A 488 9.01 27.75 20.20
C GLU A 488 7.72 28.24 19.51
N ASP A 489 6.57 27.88 20.08
CA ASP A 489 5.26 28.24 19.56
C ASP A 489 4.21 28.29 20.69
N PRO A 490 3.79 29.50 21.12
CA PRO A 490 2.84 29.65 22.22
C PRO A 490 1.46 29.09 21.88
N ALA A 491 1.07 29.06 20.61
CA ALA A 491 -0.21 28.50 20.18
C ALA A 491 -0.24 26.98 20.29
N VAL A 492 0.90 26.32 20.00
CA VAL A 492 1.03 24.88 20.22
C VAL A 492 1.03 24.52 21.70
N ALA A 493 1.68 25.32 22.55
CA ALA A 493 1.65 25.11 24.00
C ALA A 493 0.23 25.21 24.57
N VAL A 494 -0.51 26.27 24.20
CA VAL A 494 -1.94 26.43 24.57
C VAL A 494 -2.77 25.25 24.08
N GLN A 495 -2.57 24.77 22.85
CA GLN A 495 -3.29 23.61 22.35
C GLN A 495 -3.02 22.34 23.17
N ILE A 496 -1.77 22.11 23.60
CA ILE A 496 -1.41 20.96 24.43
C ILE A 496 -2.07 21.07 25.82
N GLU A 497 -2.08 22.26 26.41
CA GLU A 497 -2.75 22.50 27.69
C GLU A 497 -4.27 22.34 27.60
N LEU A 498 -4.90 22.76 26.51
CA LEU A 498 -6.33 22.50 26.25
C LEU A 498 -6.63 21.00 26.17
N VAL A 499 -5.74 20.21 25.60
CA VAL A 499 -5.89 18.74 25.58
C VAL A 499 -5.69 18.15 26.98
N ARG A 500 -4.70 18.63 27.72
CA ARG A 500 -4.31 18.08 29.03
C ARG A 500 -5.26 18.46 30.17
N VAL A 501 -5.53 19.76 30.31
CA VAL A 501 -6.23 20.34 31.47
C VAL A 501 -7.74 20.33 31.25
N ILE A 502 -8.20 20.58 30.02
CA ILE A 502 -9.64 20.60 29.69
C ILE A 502 -10.12 19.23 29.19
N GLY A 503 -9.23 18.40 28.63
CA GLY A 503 -9.58 17.09 28.09
C GLY A 503 -10.12 17.11 26.65
N LEU A 504 -9.81 18.17 25.88
CA LEU A 504 -10.16 18.23 24.47
C LEU A 504 -9.34 17.24 23.63
N THR A 505 -9.85 16.81 22.49
CA THR A 505 -8.99 16.18 21.46
C THR A 505 -8.13 17.24 20.76
N HIS A 506 -7.00 16.84 20.16
CA HIS A 506 -6.18 17.79 19.38
C HIS A 506 -6.93 18.50 18.26
N ARG A 507 -7.93 17.85 17.65
CA ARG A 507 -8.74 18.45 16.58
C ARG A 507 -9.72 19.48 17.16
N GLN A 508 -10.38 19.14 18.27
CA GLN A 508 -11.25 20.08 19.00
C GLN A 508 -10.46 21.28 19.49
N ALA A 509 -9.31 21.08 20.14
CA ALA A 509 -8.46 22.15 20.62
C ALA A 509 -7.93 23.05 19.49
N ALA A 510 -7.53 22.47 18.35
CA ALA A 510 -7.07 23.23 17.19
C ALA A 510 -8.18 24.09 16.56
N ARG A 511 -9.42 23.58 16.51
CA ARG A 511 -10.58 24.27 15.97
C ARG A 511 -11.34 25.12 17.00
N LEU A 512 -10.90 25.11 18.26
CA LEU A 512 -11.53 25.88 19.31
C LEU A 512 -11.42 27.37 18.97
N GLN A 513 -12.56 28.05 19.02
CA GLN A 513 -12.66 29.51 18.93
C GLN A 513 -12.93 30.04 20.35
N PRO A 514 -11.90 30.41 21.13
CA PRO A 514 -12.04 30.62 22.58
C PRO A 514 -13.09 31.68 22.91
N ALA A 515 -13.08 32.81 22.19
CA ALA A 515 -14.02 33.92 22.40
C ALA A 515 -15.47 33.57 22.03
N ALA A 516 -15.70 32.63 21.10
CA ALA A 516 -17.05 32.18 20.74
C ALA A 516 -17.54 30.97 21.56
N SER A 517 -16.64 30.27 22.22
CA SER A 517 -16.90 29.00 22.93
C SER A 517 -16.91 29.12 24.45
N TYR A 518 -16.21 30.09 25.05
CA TYR A 518 -16.07 30.21 26.50
C TYR A 518 -16.78 31.46 27.04
N ARG A 519 -17.74 31.26 27.95
CA ARG A 519 -18.46 32.34 28.64
C ARG A 519 -18.95 31.85 30.01
N ASP A 520 -18.83 32.69 31.04
CA ASP A 520 -19.40 32.47 32.38
C ASP A 520 -19.06 31.10 33.00
N GLY A 521 -17.81 30.65 32.85
CA GLY A 521 -17.36 29.36 33.38
C GLY A 521 -17.87 28.14 32.60
N VAL A 522 -18.46 28.35 31.43
CA VAL A 522 -18.96 27.29 30.53
C VAL A 522 -18.20 27.34 29.22
N LEU A 523 -17.66 26.19 28.80
CA LEU A 523 -17.00 26.02 27.51
C LEU A 523 -17.84 25.11 26.62
N ASP A 524 -18.40 25.67 25.55
CA ASP A 524 -19.16 24.95 24.54
C ASP A 524 -18.30 24.67 23.30
N VAL A 525 -18.04 23.39 23.04
CA VAL A 525 -17.28 22.91 21.87
C VAL A 525 -18.26 22.38 20.83
N PHE A 526 -18.34 23.07 19.71
CA PHE A 526 -19.26 22.77 18.60
C PHE A 526 -18.54 22.48 17.27
N TRP A 527 -17.21 22.38 17.30
CA TRP A 527 -16.36 21.98 16.18
C TRP A 527 -15.73 20.61 16.45
N GLU A 528 -15.58 19.80 15.41
CA GLU A 528 -15.00 18.44 15.52
C GLU A 528 -15.78 17.56 16.53
N THR A 529 -17.11 17.76 16.58
CA THR A 529 -18.09 16.93 17.31
C THR A 529 -18.93 16.11 16.33
N PRO A 530 -19.61 15.03 16.78
CA PRO A 530 -20.58 14.31 15.97
C PRO A 530 -21.68 15.24 15.42
N LYS A 531 -22.26 14.85 14.27
CA LYS A 531 -23.35 15.60 13.64
C LYS A 531 -24.48 15.80 14.67
N ASP A 532 -24.91 17.05 14.83
CA ASP A 532 -26.00 17.48 15.71
C ASP A 532 -25.69 17.47 17.23
N GLN A 533 -24.42 17.52 17.63
CA GLN A 533 -24.02 17.59 19.04
C GLN A 533 -23.08 18.75 19.38
N VAL A 534 -23.22 19.28 20.60
CA VAL A 534 -22.31 20.25 21.24
C VAL A 534 -21.85 19.66 22.58
N LEU A 535 -20.56 19.77 22.88
CA LEU A 535 -19.99 19.34 24.16
C LEU A 535 -19.87 20.55 25.09
N ARG A 536 -20.57 20.52 26.22
CA ARG A 536 -20.55 21.56 27.24
C ARG A 536 -19.67 21.13 28.42
N PHE A 537 -18.58 21.83 28.65
CA PHE A 537 -17.69 21.63 29.79
C PHE A 537 -17.94 22.70 30.85
N ARG A 538 -18.08 22.28 32.11
CA ARG A 538 -18.15 23.21 33.24
C ARG A 538 -16.73 23.44 33.77
N VAL A 539 -16.29 24.68 33.71
CA VAL A 539 -14.92 25.11 34.04
C VAL A 539 -14.96 25.80 35.42
N VAL A 540 -14.54 25.06 36.44
CA VAL A 540 -14.60 25.53 37.84
C VAL A 540 -13.23 25.68 38.49
N GLY A 541 -12.20 25.00 37.96
CA GLY A 541 -10.85 25.04 38.54
C GLY A 541 -10.02 26.22 38.03
N GLU A 542 -9.22 26.82 38.91
CA GLU A 542 -8.33 27.96 38.59
C GLU A 542 -7.38 27.63 37.43
N ARG A 543 -6.82 26.42 37.41
CA ARG A 543 -5.94 25.95 36.33
C ARG A 543 -6.66 25.88 34.98
N GLN A 544 -7.89 25.39 34.97
CA GLN A 544 -8.71 25.28 33.76
C GLN A 544 -9.04 26.66 33.21
N GLN A 545 -9.39 27.60 34.10
CA GLN A 545 -9.62 29.00 33.76
C GLN A 545 -8.36 29.64 33.20
N ALA A 546 -7.19 29.45 33.81
CA ALA A 546 -5.92 29.99 33.32
C ALA A 546 -5.58 29.54 31.89
N VAL A 547 -5.79 28.26 31.56
CA VAL A 547 -5.57 27.74 30.19
C VAL A 547 -6.53 28.38 29.19
N LEU A 548 -7.80 28.57 29.56
CA LEU A 548 -8.78 29.21 28.69
C LEU A 548 -8.53 30.71 28.53
N GLN A 549 -8.06 31.38 29.57
CA GLN A 549 -7.61 32.78 29.49
C GLN A 549 -6.37 32.93 28.60
N ALA A 550 -5.42 31.99 28.67
CA ALA A 550 -4.29 31.97 27.75
C ALA A 550 -4.74 31.75 26.29
N ALA A 551 -5.74 30.89 26.05
CA ALA A 551 -6.32 30.70 24.73
C ALA A 551 -7.05 31.94 24.22
N LEU A 552 -7.82 32.63 25.08
CA LEU A 552 -8.47 33.90 24.76
C LEU A 552 -7.47 35.01 24.46
N ALA A 553 -6.41 35.14 25.26
CA ALA A 553 -5.35 36.13 25.03
C ALA A 553 -4.63 35.91 23.68
N LEU A 554 -4.46 34.65 23.28
CA LEU A 554 -3.88 34.28 21.99
C LEU A 554 -4.84 34.54 20.80
N ARG A 555 -6.15 34.40 21.03
CA ARG A 555 -7.23 34.46 20.02
C ARG A 555 -8.42 35.25 20.59
N PRO A 556 -8.33 36.58 20.64
CA PRO A 556 -9.36 37.42 21.27
C PRO A 556 -10.64 37.54 20.43
N GLU A 557 -10.53 37.36 19.11
CA GLU A 557 -11.67 37.51 18.21
C GLU A 557 -12.55 36.24 18.12
N PRO A 558 -13.89 36.36 18.05
CA PRO A 558 -14.82 35.22 18.04
C PRO A 558 -14.63 34.23 16.87
N ASP A 559 -14.15 34.68 15.72
CA ASP A 559 -13.95 33.85 14.53
C ASP A 559 -12.58 33.14 14.51
N GLN A 560 -11.66 33.55 15.38
CA GLN A 560 -10.31 33.05 15.41
C GLN A 560 -10.18 31.72 16.16
N ALA A 561 -9.77 30.69 15.44
CA ALA A 561 -9.42 29.40 16.04
C ALA A 561 -7.99 29.41 16.61
N VAL A 562 -7.69 28.49 17.54
CA VAL A 562 -6.32 28.26 18.03
C VAL A 562 -5.37 27.98 16.85
N CYS A 563 -5.79 27.13 15.92
CA CYS A 563 -5.13 26.94 14.62
C CYS A 563 -5.14 28.25 13.79
N PRO A 564 -3.98 28.77 13.36
CA PRO A 564 -3.92 30.00 12.56
C PRO A 564 -4.69 29.90 11.24
N ALA A 565 -5.38 30.98 10.84
CA ALA A 565 -6.22 31.01 9.63
C ALA A 565 -5.47 30.68 8.32
N GLY A 566 -4.17 30.98 8.25
CA GLY A 566 -3.31 30.68 7.09
C GLY A 566 -2.81 29.24 7.01
N GLN A 567 -3.16 28.36 7.96
CA GLN A 567 -2.71 26.97 7.98
C GLN A 567 -3.86 25.99 7.87
N SER A 568 -3.69 24.94 7.05
CA SER A 568 -4.64 23.83 7.02
C SER A 568 -4.53 23.03 8.32
N LEU A 569 -5.67 22.56 8.83
CA LEU A 569 -5.73 21.75 10.05
C LEU A 569 -4.77 20.53 10.01
N PRO A 570 -4.64 19.76 8.91
CA PRO A 570 -3.65 18.68 8.85
C PRO A 570 -2.20 19.16 8.96
N SER A 571 -1.86 20.32 8.37
CA SER A 571 -0.52 20.88 8.46
C SER A 571 -0.20 21.36 9.87
N TRP A 572 -1.15 22.07 10.50
CA TRP A 572 -1.05 22.52 11.88
C TRP A 572 -0.88 21.35 12.85
N LEU A 573 -1.67 20.29 12.70
CA LEU A 573 -1.55 19.09 13.54
C LEU A 573 -0.19 18.39 13.37
N ARG A 574 0.37 18.34 12.15
CA ARG A 574 1.74 17.82 11.95
C ARG A 574 2.77 18.64 12.71
N HIS A 575 2.64 19.97 12.71
CA HIS A 575 3.51 20.88 13.46
C HIS A 575 3.38 20.67 14.98
N VAL A 576 2.15 20.57 15.50
CA VAL A 576 1.88 20.25 16.91
C VAL A 576 2.54 18.93 17.32
N TYR A 577 2.34 17.85 16.56
CA TYR A 577 2.95 16.54 16.85
C TYR A 577 4.47 16.51 16.68
N ARG A 578 5.02 17.41 15.87
CA ARG A 578 6.47 17.57 15.72
C ARG A 578 7.04 18.20 17.00
N LEU A 579 6.53 19.35 17.44
CA LEU A 579 6.99 20.02 18.66
C LEU A 579 6.75 19.17 19.92
N LEU A 580 5.61 18.47 20.00
CA LEU A 580 5.32 17.54 21.10
C LEU A 580 6.43 16.48 21.28
N ARG A 581 6.96 15.94 20.17
CA ARG A 581 7.96 14.87 20.17
C ARG A 581 9.39 15.37 20.23
N GLU A 582 9.72 16.38 19.43
CA GLU A 582 11.08 16.91 19.28
C GLU A 582 11.48 17.79 20.47
N VAL A 583 10.56 18.63 20.97
CA VAL A 583 10.81 19.61 22.03
C VAL A 583 10.27 19.14 23.38
N GLY A 584 9.02 18.68 23.39
CA GLY A 584 8.34 18.19 24.60
C GLY A 584 8.80 16.82 25.09
N ARG A 585 9.41 16.02 24.20
CA ARG A 585 9.74 14.60 24.44
C ARG A 585 8.52 13.80 24.95
N ILE A 586 7.31 14.13 24.48
CA ILE A 586 6.06 13.46 24.86
C ILE A 586 5.65 12.51 23.73
N GLY A 587 5.34 11.25 24.07
CA GLY A 587 4.92 10.23 23.10
C GLY A 587 6.04 9.70 22.18
N VAL A 588 7.31 9.84 22.59
CA VAL A 588 8.47 9.17 21.97
C VAL A 588 8.78 7.85 22.71
N PRO A 589 9.49 6.88 22.11
CA PRO A 589 9.79 5.61 22.79
C PRO A 589 10.45 5.83 24.16
N GLY A 590 9.87 5.24 25.21
CA GLY A 590 10.33 5.39 26.59
C GLY A 590 9.73 6.57 27.37
N GLU A 591 8.96 7.44 26.73
CA GLU A 591 8.31 8.59 27.36
C GLU A 591 6.77 8.43 27.35
N PRO A 592 6.06 8.98 28.34
CA PRO A 592 4.60 8.85 28.42
C PRO A 592 3.89 9.53 27.25
N ALA A 593 2.80 8.93 26.80
CA ALA A 593 1.90 9.52 25.81
C ALA A 593 1.09 10.66 26.44
N LEU A 594 0.67 11.65 25.65
CA LEU A 594 -0.13 12.77 26.16
C LEU A 594 -1.44 12.31 26.85
N ALA A 595 -2.03 11.20 26.41
CA ALA A 595 -3.20 10.60 27.06
C ALA A 595 -2.92 10.12 28.50
N ALA A 596 -1.69 9.71 28.81
CA ALA A 596 -1.28 9.35 30.16
C ALA A 596 -0.95 10.57 31.03
N LEU A 597 -0.93 11.78 30.44
CA LEU A 597 -0.54 13.03 31.07
C LEU A 597 -1.75 13.97 31.30
N GLN A 598 -2.97 13.50 30.98
CA GLN A 598 -4.22 14.25 31.18
C GLN A 598 -4.49 14.46 32.68
N ASP A 599 -4.91 15.67 33.04
CA ASP A 599 -5.15 16.01 34.44
C ASP A 599 -6.31 15.16 35.00
N PRO A 600 -6.18 14.60 36.21
CA PRO A 600 -7.27 13.85 36.86
C PRO A 600 -8.54 14.68 37.00
N GLU A 601 -8.38 15.99 37.21
CA GLU A 601 -9.45 16.98 37.40
C GLU A 601 -10.01 17.55 36.08
N ALA A 602 -9.61 17.02 34.91
CA ALA A 602 -10.15 17.47 33.64
C ALA A 602 -11.68 17.28 33.60
N PRO A 603 -12.45 18.31 33.20
CA PRO A 603 -13.91 18.28 33.28
C PRO A 603 -14.50 17.27 32.29
N THR A 604 -15.53 16.55 32.72
CA THR A 604 -16.32 15.67 31.84
C THR A 604 -17.41 16.50 31.15
N PRO A 605 -17.53 16.47 29.82
CA PRO A 605 -18.53 17.26 29.11
C PRO A 605 -19.93 16.65 29.21
N VAL A 606 -20.93 17.52 29.24
CA VAL A 606 -22.32 17.16 28.96
C VAL A 606 -22.55 17.25 27.46
N VAL A 607 -23.21 16.25 26.88
CA VAL A 607 -23.56 16.24 25.44
C VAL A 607 -24.93 16.89 25.26
N LEU A 608 -24.98 17.96 24.48
CA LEU A 608 -26.22 18.68 24.16
C LEU A 608 -26.58 18.46 22.69
N PRO A 609 -27.87 18.24 22.36
CA PRO A 609 -28.34 18.36 20.98
C PRO A 609 -28.09 19.77 20.45
N ARG A 610 -27.53 19.89 19.24
CA ARG A 610 -27.12 21.18 18.67
C ARG A 610 -28.29 22.15 18.50
N GLU A 611 -29.47 21.65 18.16
CA GLU A 611 -30.70 22.44 18.06
C GLU A 611 -31.07 23.09 19.40
N ILE A 612 -31.06 22.29 20.49
CA ILE A 612 -31.34 22.78 21.84
C ILE A 612 -30.31 23.84 22.24
N TRP A 613 -29.04 23.57 21.98
CA TRP A 613 -27.96 24.52 22.26
C TRP A 613 -28.10 25.83 21.46
N LEU A 614 -28.49 25.77 20.18
CA LEU A 614 -28.73 26.96 19.35
C LEU A 614 -29.89 27.80 19.89
N LEU A 615 -30.97 27.14 20.35
CA LEU A 615 -32.11 27.82 20.97
C LEU A 615 -31.72 28.47 22.30
N GLU A 616 -31.00 27.76 23.18
CA GLU A 616 -30.46 28.32 24.43
C GLU A 616 -29.56 29.53 24.15
N ARG A 617 -28.66 29.43 23.15
CA ARG A 617 -27.74 30.51 22.77
C ARG A 617 -28.47 31.73 22.18
N ALA A 618 -29.63 31.52 21.56
CA ALA A 618 -30.51 32.57 21.05
C ALA A 618 -31.48 33.12 22.13
N GLY A 619 -31.46 32.60 23.36
CA GLY A 619 -32.38 33.01 24.43
C GLY A 619 -33.81 32.47 24.27
N LEU A 620 -33.99 31.39 23.50
CA LEU A 620 -35.29 30.80 23.17
C LEU A 620 -35.49 29.47 23.95
N THR A 621 -36.70 29.26 24.48
CA THR A 621 -37.08 28.01 25.17
C THR A 621 -37.99 27.13 24.31
N ILE A 622 -37.79 25.81 24.33
CA ILE A 622 -38.69 24.84 23.68
C ILE A 622 -39.95 24.66 24.55
N PRO A 623 -41.17 24.86 24.01
CA PRO A 623 -42.39 24.57 24.76
C PRO A 623 -42.49 23.08 25.07
N GLY A 624 -42.60 22.71 26.36
CA GLY A 624 -43.01 21.35 26.78
C GLY A 624 -41.98 20.48 27.51
N ARG A 625 -40.77 20.97 27.85
CA ARG A 625 -39.88 20.27 28.80
C ARG A 625 -39.73 21.10 30.08
N ARG A 626 -40.21 20.56 31.21
CA ARG A 626 -39.91 21.10 32.54
C ARG A 626 -38.41 20.91 32.82
N SER A 627 -37.86 21.93 33.49
CA SER A 627 -36.48 22.11 33.98
C SER A 627 -35.87 20.91 34.65
#